data_AF-A0A8S3D3P3-F1
#
_entry.id   AF-A0A8S3D3P3-F1
#
_cell.length_a   1.000
_cell.length_b   1.000
_cell.length_c   1.000
_cell.angle_alpha   90.00
_cell.angle_beta   90.00
_cell.angle_gamma   90.00
#
_symmetry.space_group_name_H-M   'P 1'
#
loop_
_entity.id
_entity.type
_entity.pdbx_description
1 polymer ?
#
loop_
_entity_poly.entity_id
_entity_poly.type
_entity_poly.pdbx_seq_one_letter_code
_entity_poly.pdbx_strand_id
1 'polypeptide(L)' 'DDELDELDLLYNNQCRVPVKGGVENVHGKTNILIQAYISRAQLHSFSLVSDMSYVNQNVVRLIRALFEVVLKRSWATLSS' A
#
# COMPACT_ATOMS: atom_id res chain seq x y z
N ASP A 1 6.14 16.77 9.88
CA ASP A 1 4.90 17.50 9.56
C ASP A 1 4.57 17.32 8.08
N ASP A 2 5.36 17.84 7.14
CA ASP A 2 5.10 17.70 5.69
C ASP A 2 4.84 16.25 5.19
N GLU A 3 5.55 15.27 5.73
CA GLU A 3 5.32 13.84 5.40
C GLU A 3 3.96 13.34 5.87
N LEU A 4 3.56 13.68 7.10
CA LEU A 4 2.30 13.22 7.68
C LEU A 4 1.12 13.87 6.95
N ASP A 5 1.24 15.15 6.62
CA ASP A 5 0.21 15.88 5.86
C ASP A 5 0.02 15.29 4.46
N GLU A 6 1.12 14.98 3.74
CA GLU A 6 1.02 14.31 2.44
C GLU A 6 0.45 12.90 2.58
N LEU A 7 0.84 12.15 3.63
CA LEU A 7 0.30 10.82 3.88
C LEU A 7 -1.21 10.85 4.18
N ASP A 8 -1.68 11.85 4.92
CA ASP A 8 -3.11 12.12 5.16
C ASP A 8 -3.85 12.46 3.86
N LEU A 9 -3.25 13.28 2.98
CA LEU A 9 -3.83 13.56 1.67
C LEU A 9 -3.94 12.30 0.80
N LEU A 10 -2.94 11.42 0.83
CA LEU A 10 -2.97 10.13 0.12
C LEU A 10 -4.03 9.19 0.73
N TYR A 11 -4.14 9.16 2.07
CA TYR A 11 -5.15 8.37 2.75
C TYR A 11 -6.56 8.77 2.32
N ASN A 12 -6.85 10.07 2.29
CA ASN A 12 -8.19 10.57 1.96
C ASN A 12 -8.54 10.47 0.46
N ASN A 13 -7.55 10.62 -0.44
CA ASN A 13 -7.81 10.76 -1.87
C ASN A 13 -7.50 9.51 -2.70
N GLN A 14 -6.61 8.63 -2.22
CA GLN A 14 -6.10 7.50 -3.00
C GLN A 14 -6.52 6.14 -2.45
N CYS A 15 -6.90 6.05 -1.16
CA CYS A 15 -7.29 4.79 -0.55
C CYS A 15 -8.76 4.47 -0.86
N ARG A 16 -8.99 3.43 -1.67
CA ARG A 16 -10.34 2.93 -2.00
C ARG A 16 -10.81 1.84 -1.05
N VAL A 17 -9.87 1.19 -0.36
CA VAL A 17 -10.16 0.16 0.65
C VAL A 17 -9.73 0.62 2.03
N PRO A 18 -10.42 0.19 3.11
CA PRO A 18 -10.12 0.64 4.46
C PRO A 18 -8.66 0.39 4.87
N VAL A 19 -8.00 1.43 5.39
CA VAL A 19 -6.64 1.32 5.93
C VAL A 19 -6.72 1.03 7.43
N LYS A 20 -6.38 -0.19 7.82
CA LYS A 20 -6.18 -0.51 9.24
C LYS A 20 -4.89 0.15 9.74
N GLY A 21 -4.98 0.84 10.87
CA GLY A 21 -3.86 1.53 11.52
C GLY A 21 -3.78 3.04 11.25
N GLY A 22 -4.40 3.55 10.18
CA GLY A 22 -4.32 4.98 9.85
C GLY A 22 -2.90 5.47 9.55
N VAL A 23 -2.72 6.79 9.47
CA VAL A 23 -1.48 7.43 8.99
C VAL A 23 -0.32 7.39 10.00
N GLU A 24 -0.62 7.28 11.29
CA GLU A 24 0.40 7.31 12.36
C GLU A 24 1.10 5.95 12.57
N ASN A 25 0.56 4.88 12.00
CA ASN A 25 1.10 3.53 12.18
C ASN A 25 1.91 3.08 10.96
N VAL A 26 3.06 2.44 11.20
CA VAL A 26 3.95 1.92 10.13
C VAL A 26 3.20 1.03 9.13
N HIS A 27 2.38 0.11 9.62
CA HIS A 27 1.59 -0.78 8.76
C HIS A 27 0.47 -0.05 8.00
N GLY A 28 -0.08 1.01 8.59
CA GLY A 28 -1.06 1.88 7.93
C GLY A 28 -0.42 2.71 6.82
N LYS A 29 0.75 3.30 7.07
CA LYS A 29 1.59 3.95 6.07
C LYS A 29 1.91 3.02 4.90
N THR A 30 2.35 1.78 5.15
CA THR A 30 2.61 0.81 4.07
C THR A 30 1.35 0.54 3.24
N ASN A 31 0.19 0.36 3.88
CA ASN A 31 -1.07 0.14 3.17
C ASN A 31 -1.45 1.34 2.29
N ILE A 32 -1.36 2.56 2.82
CA ILE A 32 -1.61 3.80 2.06
C ILE A 32 -0.68 3.87 0.85
N LEU A 33 0.62 3.60 1.02
CA LEU A 33 1.59 3.61 -0.07
C LEU A 33 1.29 2.55 -1.14
N ILE A 34 0.86 1.34 -0.77
CA ILE A 34 0.44 0.32 -1.73
C ILE A 34 -0.76 0.80 -2.55
N GLN A 35 -1.77 1.40 -1.90
CA GLN A 35 -2.96 1.90 -2.60
C GLN A 35 -2.64 3.11 -3.50
N ALA A 36 -1.78 4.02 -3.04
CA ALA A 36 -1.29 5.15 -3.82
C ALA A 36 -0.45 4.70 -5.02
N TYR A 37 0.39 3.67 -4.87
CA TYR A 37 1.15 3.05 -5.96
C TYR A 37 0.22 2.53 -7.07
N ILE A 38 -0.80 1.75 -6.69
CA ILE A 38 -1.77 1.18 -7.65
C ILE A 38 -2.54 2.30 -8.35
N SER A 39 -2.90 3.35 -7.62
CA SER A 39 -3.59 4.54 -8.15
C SER A 39 -2.68 5.47 -8.96
N ARG A 40 -1.37 5.18 -9.03
CA ARG A 40 -0.34 5.99 -9.72
C ARG A 40 -0.28 7.43 -9.20
N ALA A 41 -0.51 7.62 -7.90
CA ALA A 41 -0.43 8.92 -7.26
C ALA A 41 1.01 9.48 -7.31
N GLN A 42 1.14 10.79 -7.44
CA GLN A 42 2.42 11.49 -7.33
C GLN A 42 2.73 11.77 -5.87
N LEU A 43 4.00 11.63 -5.49
CA LEU A 43 4.50 11.91 -4.14
C LEU A 43 5.57 12.99 -4.23
N HIS A 44 5.58 13.92 -3.27
CA HIS A 44 6.43 15.10 -3.26
C HIS A 44 7.48 15.03 -2.14
N SER A 45 7.12 14.48 -0.98
CA SER A 45 8.05 14.27 0.12
C SER A 45 9.09 13.21 -0.25
N PHE A 46 10.36 13.56 -0.08
CA PHE A 46 11.48 12.67 -0.38
C PHE A 46 11.42 11.36 0.43
N SER A 47 10.98 11.43 1.69
CA SER A 47 10.85 10.23 2.53
C SER A 47 9.80 9.27 1.96
N LEU A 48 8.62 9.78 1.57
CA LEU A 48 7.57 8.97 0.98
C LEU A 48 7.93 8.43 -0.41
N VAL A 49 8.66 9.20 -1.23
CA VAL A 49 9.19 8.71 -2.51
C VAL A 49 10.15 7.56 -2.31
N SER A 50 11.06 7.66 -1.33
CA SER A 50 11.99 6.58 -0.96
C SER A 50 11.25 5.32 -0.51
N ASP A 51 10.28 5.48 0.40
CA ASP A 51 9.47 4.36 0.90
C ASP A 51 8.63 3.73 -0.21
N MET A 52 8.07 4.54 -1.11
CA MET A 52 7.32 4.05 -2.28
C MET A 52 8.19 3.22 -3.21
N SER A 53 9.46 3.61 -3.42
CA SER A 53 10.41 2.83 -4.21
C SER A 53 10.65 1.44 -3.60
N TYR A 54 10.80 1.38 -2.27
CA TYR A 54 10.93 0.10 -1.56
C TYR A 54 9.67 -0.76 -1.71
N VAL A 55 8.47 -0.16 -1.56
CA VAL A 55 7.20 -0.85 -1.77
C VAL A 55 7.09 -1.40 -3.20
N ASN A 56 7.37 -0.58 -4.21
CA ASN A 56 7.29 -0.97 -5.63
C ASN A 56 8.17 -2.20 -5.94
N GLN A 57 9.40 -2.22 -5.41
CA GLN A 57 10.35 -3.32 -5.62
C GLN A 57 9.88 -4.65 -5.00
N ASN A 58 9.11 -4.61 -3.91
CA ASN A 58 8.80 -5.80 -3.09
C ASN A 58 7.34 -6.25 -3.16
N VAL A 59 6.38 -5.32 -3.30
CA VAL A 59 4.95 -5.60 -3.17
C VAL A 59 4.45 -6.63 -4.18
N VAL A 60 4.97 -6.58 -5.41
CA VAL A 60 4.59 -7.51 -6.47
C VAL A 60 4.98 -8.96 -6.12
N ARG A 61 6.14 -9.16 -5.49
CA ARG A 61 6.60 -10.49 -5.05
C ARG A 61 5.73 -11.00 -3.89
N LEU A 62 5.39 -10.13 -2.95
CA LEU A 62 4.51 -10.47 -1.81
C LEU A 62 3.10 -10.84 -2.28
N ILE A 63 2.49 -10.06 -3.18
CA ILE A 63 1.15 -10.35 -3.72
C ILE A 63 1.14 -11.68 -4.48
N ARG A 64 2.17 -11.96 -5.29
CA ARG A 64 2.30 -13.26 -5.98
C ARG A 64 2.37 -14.43 -5.01
N ALA A 65 3.20 -14.30 -3.97
CA ALA A 65 3.31 -15.34 -2.94
C ALA A 65 1.96 -15.57 -2.22
N LEU A 66 1.24 -14.49 -1.88
CA LEU A 66 -0.09 -14.59 -1.28
C LEU A 66 -1.08 -15.27 -2.22
N PHE A 67 -1.10 -14.89 -3.50
CA PHE A 67 -1.96 -15.49 -4.51
C PHE A 67 -1.67 -17.00 -4.67
N GLU A 68 -0.40 -17.39 -4.75
CA GLU A 68 0.01 -18.80 -4.82
C GLU A 68 -0.44 -19.60 -3.58
N VAL A 69 -0.38 -19.00 -2.38
CA VAL A 69 -0.86 -19.64 -1.14
C VAL A 69 -2.37 -19.84 -1.19
N VAL A 70 -3.14 -18.83 -1.60
CA VAL A 70 -4.60 -18.91 -1.73
C VAL A 70 -4.99 -20.01 -2.72
N LEU A 71 -4.33 -20.07 -3.88
CA LEU A 71 -4.57 -21.12 -4.88
C LEU A 71 -4.25 -22.52 -4.34
N LYS A 72 -3.10 -22.70 -3.69
CA LYS A 72 -2.69 -23.98 -3.10
C LYS A 72 -3.66 -24.47 -2.01
N ARG A 73 -4.31 -23.55 -1.31
CA ARG A 73 -5.28 -23.87 -0.24
C ARG A 73 -6.71 -24.02 -0.72
N SER A 74 -6.98 -23.93 -2.02
CA SER A 74 -8.34 -23.96 -2.59
C SER A 74 -9.30 -22.98 -1.92
N TRP A 75 -8.79 -21.83 -1.46
CA TRP A 75 -9.59 -20.73 -0.92
C TRP A 75 -10.21 -19.94 -2.07
N ALA A 76 -11.06 -20.60 -2.85
CA ALA A 76 -11.59 -20.10 -4.13
C ALA A 76 -12.30 -18.75 -4.02
N THR A 77 -12.82 -18.40 -2.85
CA THR A 77 -13.46 -17.10 -2.55
C THR A 77 -12.48 -15.92 -2.42
N LEU A 78 -11.16 -16.17 -2.34
CA LEU A 78 -10.12 -15.14 -2.26
C LEU A 78 -9.30 -15.02 -3.56
N SER A 79 -9.45 -15.96 -4.50
CA SER A 79 -8.71 -15.98 -5.78
C SER A 79 -9.51 -15.48 -6.99
N SER A 80 -10.78 -15.12 -6.80
CA SER A 80 -11.70 -14.67 -7.85
C SER A 80 -11.75 -13.16 -7.99
#